data_AF-A0A3B3B6U0-F1
#
_entry.id   AF-A0A3B3B6U0-F1
#
_cell.length_a   1.000
_cell.length_b   1.000
_cell.length_c   1.000
_cell.angle_alpha   90.00
_cell.angle_beta   90.00
_cell.angle_gamma   90.00
#
_symmetry.space_group_name_H-M   'P 1'
#
loop_
_entity.id
_entity.type
_entity.pdbx_description
1 polymer ?
#
loop_
_entity_poly.entity_id
_entity_poly.type
_entity_poly.pdbx_seq_one_letter_code
_entity_poly.pdbx_strand_id
1 'polypeptide(L)'
;TCGGQLNRLREVKAFVTQDIPLHNLVMKHIPGADPELVLLSHYYDELDRIALSHMTRTEINELLGKLGFYKKEKPEDEVPEEFRFSPAKDSPFKDEPQHTTTTSEPKAEAEHT
;
A
#
# COMPACT_ATOMS: atom_id res chain seq x y z
N THR A 1 -15.62 17.08 6.43
CA THR A 1 -16.51 16.77 5.29
C THR A 1 -15.91 17.39 4.04
N CYS A 2 -15.54 16.58 3.06
CA CYS A 2 -14.94 17.05 1.80
C CYS A 2 -16.04 17.62 0.89
N GLY A 3 -16.30 18.93 0.97
CA GLY A 3 -17.61 19.49 0.59
C GLY A 3 -17.75 20.13 -0.79
N GLY A 4 -16.66 20.55 -1.46
CA GLY A 4 -16.78 21.37 -2.69
C GLY A 4 -16.37 20.66 -3.97
N GLN A 5 -15.09 20.32 -4.07
CA GLN A 5 -14.46 19.92 -5.34
C GLN A 5 -14.72 18.47 -5.74
N LEU A 6 -14.61 17.53 -4.78
CA LEU A 6 -14.95 16.12 -5.01
C LEU A 6 -16.41 15.89 -5.38
N ASN A 7 -17.31 16.84 -5.11
CA ASN A 7 -18.71 16.71 -5.52
C ASN A 7 -18.90 16.84 -7.03
N ARG A 8 -17.97 17.51 -7.72
CA ARG A 8 -17.94 17.59 -9.19
C ARG A 8 -17.22 16.37 -9.80
N LEU A 9 -16.20 15.86 -9.12
CA LEU A 9 -15.39 14.72 -9.55
C LEU A 9 -15.94 13.41 -8.98
N ARG A 10 -17.07 12.93 -9.51
CA ARG A 10 -17.77 11.72 -9.02
C ARG A 10 -16.86 10.49 -8.99
N GLU A 11 -16.06 10.30 -10.04
CA GLU A 11 -15.14 9.16 -10.18
C GLU A 11 -14.05 9.17 -9.10
N VAL A 12 -13.38 10.32 -8.92
CA VAL A 12 -12.33 10.49 -7.91
C VAL A 12 -12.90 10.36 -6.50
N LYS A 13 -14.11 10.89 -6.26
CA LYS A 13 -14.81 10.73 -4.98
C LYS A 13 -15.14 9.27 -4.69
N ALA A 14 -15.59 8.52 -5.70
CA ALA A 14 -15.86 7.09 -5.56
C ALA A 14 -14.58 6.33 -5.21
N PHE A 15 -13.47 6.61 -5.90
CA PHE A 15 -12.16 6.02 -5.59
C PHE A 15 -11.74 6.30 -4.13
N VAL A 16 -11.80 7.56 -3.71
CA VAL A 16 -11.39 7.99 -2.38
C VAL A 16 -12.22 7.32 -1.27
N THR A 17 -13.53 7.16 -1.50
CA THR A 17 -14.44 6.63 -0.48
C THR A 17 -14.51 5.10 -0.47
N GLN A 18 -14.37 4.44 -1.62
CA GLN A 18 -14.59 3.00 -1.76
C GLN A 18 -13.30 2.21 -1.94
N ASP A 19 -12.34 2.72 -2.72
CA ASP A 19 -11.14 1.96 -3.09
C ASP A 19 -9.95 2.23 -2.17
N ILE A 20 -9.77 3.44 -1.63
CA ILE A 20 -8.66 3.71 -0.69
C ILE A 20 -8.65 2.71 0.48
N PRO A 21 -9.78 2.41 1.15
CA PRO A 21 -9.79 1.43 2.25
C PRO A 21 -9.36 0.01 1.84
N LEU A 22 -9.42 -0.31 0.54
CA LEU A 22 -9.02 -1.60 -0.01
C LEU A 22 -7.54 -1.66 -0.36
N HIS A 23 -6.83 -0.53 -0.38
CA HIS A 23 -5.41 -0.47 -0.72
C HIS A 23 -4.58 -0.07 0.49
N ASN A 24 -3.27 -0.33 0.45
CA ASN A 24 -2.30 0.19 1.42
C ASN A 24 -2.00 1.69 1.19
N LEU A 25 -3.05 2.50 1.07
CA LEU A 25 -2.94 3.93 0.83
C LEU A 25 -3.45 4.70 2.04
N VAL A 26 -2.75 5.77 2.39
CA VAL A 26 -3.18 6.69 3.44
C VAL A 26 -3.82 7.91 2.78
N MET A 27 -5.11 8.13 3.04
CA MET A 27 -5.77 9.35 2.60
C MET A 27 -5.37 10.52 3.49
N LYS A 28 -4.81 11.57 2.88
CA LYS A 28 -4.59 12.87 3.54
C LYS A 28 -5.53 13.91 2.96
N HIS A 29 -6.35 14.52 3.82
CA HIS A 29 -7.31 15.53 3.39
C HIS A 29 -6.71 16.94 3.51
N ILE A 30 -6.54 17.61 2.37
CA ILE A 30 -6.08 19.01 2.29
C ILE A 30 -7.24 19.85 1.73
N PRO A 31 -7.82 20.80 2.50
CA PRO A 31 -8.95 21.58 2.06
C PRO A 31 -8.54 22.56 0.95
N GLY A 32 -9.29 22.59 -0.16
CA GLY A 32 -9.10 23.55 -1.25
C GLY A 32 -7.97 23.21 -2.23
N ALA A 33 -7.30 22.07 -2.06
CA ALA A 33 -6.34 21.55 -3.03
C ALA A 33 -7.02 20.56 -4.00
N ASP A 34 -6.43 20.42 -5.19
CA ASP A 34 -6.79 19.36 -6.12
C ASP A 34 -6.44 17.98 -5.57
N PRO A 35 -7.23 16.93 -5.90
CA PRO A 35 -6.91 15.57 -5.51
C PRO A 35 -5.69 15.10 -6.28
N GLU A 36 -4.62 14.76 -5.56
CA GLU A 36 -3.36 14.26 -6.10
C GLU A 36 -2.98 12.95 -5.41
N LEU A 37 -2.40 12.01 -6.17
CA LEU A 37 -1.72 10.85 -5.62
C LEU A 37 -0.24 11.19 -5.51
N VAL A 38 0.26 11.24 -4.28
CA VAL A 38 1.68 11.47 -3.98
C VAL A 38 2.30 10.14 -3.60
N LEU A 39 3.27 9.70 -4.38
CA LEU A 39 4.07 8.51 -4.06
C LEU A 39 5.23 8.94 -3.17
N LEU A 40 5.21 8.46 -1.93
CA LEU A 40 6.27 8.71 -0.97
C LEU A 40 7.20 7.50 -0.89
N SER A 41 8.49 7.77 -0.88
CA SER A 41 9.51 6.83 -0.44
C SER A 41 9.32 6.51 1.04
N HIS A 42 10.00 5.46 1.50
CA HIS A 42 10.07 5.16 2.92
C HIS A 42 10.57 6.36 3.75
N TYR A 43 11.55 7.12 3.23
CA TYR A 43 12.13 8.28 3.93
C TYR A 43 11.28 9.55 3.82
N TYR A 44 10.02 9.43 3.42
CA TYR A 44 9.10 10.55 3.15
C TYR A 44 9.52 11.47 2.00
N ASP A 45 10.47 11.05 1.17
CA ASP A 45 10.78 11.75 -0.08
C ASP A 45 9.66 11.57 -1.10
N GLU A 46 9.21 12.65 -1.71
CA GLU A 46 8.24 12.62 -2.82
C GLU A 46 8.92 12.04 -4.07
N LEU A 47 8.50 10.85 -4.48
CA LEU A 47 9.01 10.20 -5.69
C LEU A 47 8.26 10.68 -6.93
N ASP A 48 6.93 10.75 -6.83
CA ASP A 48 6.07 11.15 -7.94
C ASP A 48 4.78 11.79 -7.42
N ARG A 49 4.18 12.65 -8.24
CA ARG A 49 2.93 13.35 -7.94
C ARG A 49 2.05 13.38 -9.16
N ILE A 50 0.91 12.69 -9.06
CA ILE A 50 0.01 12.45 -10.18
C ILE A 50 -1.34 13.10 -9.87
N ALA A 51 -1.79 14.02 -10.75
CA ALA A 51 -3.07 14.68 -10.61
C ALA A 51 -4.22 13.70 -10.92
N LEU A 52 -5.12 13.50 -9.95
CA LEU A 52 -6.27 12.59 -10.09
C LEU A 52 -7.48 13.27 -10.73
N SER A 53 -7.49 14.60 -10.81
CA SER A 53 -8.61 15.41 -11.30
C SER A 53 -9.06 15.06 -12.73
N HIS A 54 -8.16 14.55 -13.56
CA HIS A 54 -8.43 14.19 -14.96
C HIS A 54 -8.61 12.69 -15.20
N MET A 55 -8.42 11.85 -14.19
CA MET A 55 -8.49 10.39 -14.34
C MET A 55 -9.82 9.83 -13.85
N THR A 56 -10.24 8.74 -14.47
CA THR A 56 -11.40 7.95 -14.02
C THR A 56 -11.01 6.99 -12.90
N ARG A 57 -12.01 6.49 -12.16
CA ARG A 57 -11.79 5.51 -11.09
C ARG A 57 -11.04 4.27 -11.59
N THR A 58 -11.38 3.79 -12.78
CA THR A 58 -10.75 2.61 -13.40
C THR A 58 -9.27 2.88 -13.69
N GLU A 59 -8.96 4.01 -14.33
CA GLU A 59 -7.56 4.37 -14.65
C GLU A 59 -6.71 4.48 -13.38
N ILE A 60 -7.26 5.03 -12.31
CA ILE A 60 -6.56 5.13 -11.01
C ILE A 60 -6.30 3.73 -10.44
N ASN A 61 -7.28 2.83 -10.46
CA ASN A 61 -7.08 1.45 -10.00
C ASN A 61 -6.05 0.69 -10.85
N GLU A 62 -6.08 0.87 -12.18
CA GLU A 62 -5.10 0.27 -13.08
C GLU A 62 -3.68 0.80 -12.84
N LEU A 63 -3.54 2.11 -12.58
CA LEU A 63 -2.27 2.73 -12.22
C LEU A 63 -1.71 2.13 -10.94
N LEU A 64 -2.53 1.98 -9.90
CA LEU A 64 -2.11 1.35 -8.64
C LEU A 64 -1.68 -0.10 -8.84
N GLY A 65 -2.40 -0.86 -9.65
CA GLY A 65 -2.02 -2.23 -10.02
C GLY A 65 -0.67 -2.28 -10.75
N LYS A 66 -0.43 -1.36 -11.69
CA LYS A 66 0.87 -1.25 -12.40
C LYS A 66 2.02 -0.87 -11.47
N LEU A 67 1.76 -0.02 -10.48
CA LEU A 67 2.73 0.37 -9.45
C LEU A 67 3.02 -0.78 -8.48
N GLY A 68 2.17 -1.81 -8.43
CA GLY A 68 2.33 -2.96 -7.53
C GLY A 68 1.65 -2.78 -6.17
N PHE A 69 0.70 -1.86 -6.05
CA PHE A 69 -0.12 -1.77 -4.84
C PHE A 69 -1.06 -2.97 -4.78
N TYR A 70 -1.07 -3.62 -3.61
CA TYR A 70 -2.01 -4.69 -3.34
C TYR A 70 -3.42 -4.15 -3.12
N LYS A 71 -4.40 -4.88 -3.65
CA LYS A 71 -5.83 -4.61 -3.49
C LYS A 71 -6.46 -5.75 -2.70
N LYS A 72 -7.05 -5.40 -1.57
CA LYS A 72 -7.83 -6.32 -0.72
C LYS A 72 -9.20 -6.61 -1.34
N GLU A 73 -9.78 -7.75 -0.96
CA GLU A 73 -11.17 -8.09 -1.27
C GLU A 73 -12.15 -7.34 -0.38
N LYS A 74 -11.84 -7.18 0.92
CA LYS A 74 -12.64 -6.42 1.87
C LYS A 74 -11.80 -5.36 2.58
N PRO A 75 -12.40 -4.23 3.01
CA PRO A 75 -11.67 -3.19 3.73
C PRO A 75 -11.19 -3.67 5.12
N GLU A 76 -11.90 -4.63 5.68
CA GLU A 76 -11.63 -5.25 6.99
C GLU A 76 -10.54 -6.32 6.92
N ASP A 77 -10.23 -6.85 5.72
CA ASP A 77 -9.17 -7.84 5.57
C ASP A 77 -7.80 -7.19 5.84
N GLU A 78 -6.94 -7.93 6.53
CA GLU A 78 -5.56 -7.50 6.75
C GLU A 78 -4.76 -7.66 5.46
N VAL A 79 -3.83 -6.73 5.18
CA VAL A 79 -2.89 -6.97 4.07
C VAL A 79 -1.90 -8.04 4.50
N PRO A 80 -1.70 -9.10 3.70
CA PRO A 80 -0.68 -10.10 3.98
C PRO A 80 0.69 -9.45 4.21
N GLU A 81 1.50 -10.01 5.10
CA GLU A 81 2.81 -9.42 5.47
C GLU A 81 3.70 -9.19 4.25
N GLU A 82 3.61 -10.06 3.22
CA GLU A 82 4.31 -9.95 1.94
C GLU A 82 4.00 -8.65 1.18
N PHE A 83 2.76 -8.17 1.28
CA PHE A 83 2.29 -6.97 0.59
C PHE A 83 2.16 -5.76 1.49
N ARG A 84 2.47 -5.90 2.78
CA ARG A 84 2.39 -4.81 3.77
C ARG A 84 3.27 -3.63 3.39
N PHE A 85 4.41 -3.90 2.79
CA PHE A 85 5.35 -2.88 2.30
C PHE A 85 5.26 -2.68 0.79
N SER A 86 4.53 -3.54 0.05
CA SER A 86 4.39 -3.38 -1.39
C SER A 86 3.69 -2.05 -1.72
N PRO A 87 4.21 -1.27 -2.69
CA PRO A 87 5.29 -1.61 -3.64
C PRO A 87 6.73 -1.30 -3.19
N ALA A 88 6.94 -0.70 -2.02
CA ALA A 88 8.28 -0.46 -1.51
C ALA A 88 9.00 -1.80 -1.25
N LYS A 89 10.14 -2.00 -1.93
CA LYS A 89 10.93 -3.25 -1.81
C LYS A 89 11.80 -3.31 -0.56
N ASP A 90 11.97 -2.19 0.13
CA ASP A 90 12.85 -2.07 1.27
C ASP A 90 12.05 -1.77 2.54
N SER A 91 12.09 -2.73 3.48
CA SER A 91 11.67 -2.47 4.85
C SER A 91 12.70 -1.53 5.48
N PRO A 92 12.26 -0.44 6.11
CA PRO A 92 13.17 0.49 6.79
C PRO A 92 13.85 -0.04 8.02
N PHE A 93 13.34 -1.15 8.53
CA PHE A 93 13.90 -1.86 9.68
C PHE A 93 14.86 -2.97 9.25
N LYS A 94 15.52 -2.83 8.09
CA LYS A 94 16.67 -3.66 7.73
C LYS A 94 17.88 -3.26 8.59
N ASP A 95 17.80 -3.59 9.87
CA ASP A 95 18.96 -4.15 10.56
C ASP A 95 18.89 -5.66 10.29
N GLU A 96 19.75 -6.19 9.41
CA GLU A 96 19.98 -7.64 9.43
C GLU A 96 20.47 -8.01 10.84
N PRO A 97 19.87 -9.03 11.48
CA PRO A 97 20.39 -10.37 11.29
C PRO A 97 19.34 -11.50 11.28
N GLN A 98 19.77 -12.65 10.74
CA GLN A 98 19.15 -13.97 10.58
C GLN A 98 18.30 -14.53 11.75
N HIS A 99 17.17 -15.21 11.44
CA HIS A 99 16.65 -16.48 12.03
C HIS A 99 15.15 -16.67 11.68
N THR A 100 14.52 -17.82 11.40
CA THR A 100 14.83 -19.26 11.23
C THR A 100 13.49 -19.94 10.88
N THR A 101 13.41 -20.85 9.90
CA THR A 101 12.54 -22.06 9.97
C THR A 101 12.85 -23.04 8.82
N THR A 102 13.68 -24.06 9.07
CA THR A 102 13.37 -25.41 8.58
C THR A 102 13.16 -26.25 9.82
N THR A 103 11.90 -26.52 10.13
CA THR A 103 11.49 -27.61 11.01
C THR A 103 11.68 -28.92 10.24
N SER A 104 12.55 -29.79 10.74
CA SER A 104 12.56 -31.23 10.47
C SER A 104 12.96 -31.96 11.76
N GLU A 105 12.06 -32.82 12.22
CA GLU A 105 12.03 -33.62 13.46
C GLU A 105 13.14 -34.71 13.59
N PRO A 106 13.19 -35.51 14.70
CA PRO A 106 14.41 -35.90 15.42
C PRO A 106 15.00 -37.27 15.06
N LYS A 107 16.27 -37.52 15.39
CA LYS A 107 16.91 -38.83 15.69
C LYS A 107 18.40 -38.60 16.02
N ALA A 108 18.83 -38.78 17.27
CA ALA A 108 19.30 -40.03 17.90
C ALA A 108 20.80 -40.32 17.65
N GLU A 109 21.50 -40.61 18.77
CA GLU A 109 22.72 -41.45 18.91
C GLU A 109 24.08 -40.79 18.57
N ALA A 110 24.88 -40.41 19.59
CA ALA A 110 26.02 -41.15 20.18
C ALA A 110 27.36 -40.64 19.61
N GLU A 111 28.51 -40.55 20.29
CA GLU A 111 29.02 -41.13 21.53
C GLU A 111 30.23 -40.28 21.98
N HIS A 112 30.62 -40.42 23.25
CA HIS A 112 31.89 -39.97 23.82
C HIS A 112 33.10 -40.63 23.12
N THR A 113 34.19 -39.87 22.94
CA THR A 113 35.57 -40.22 23.36
C THR A 113 36.52 -39.07 23.03
#